data_AF-A0A4Y9LZ09-F1
#
_entry.id   AF-A0A4Y9LZ09-F1
#
_cell.length_a   1.000
_cell.length_b   1.000
_cell.length_c   1.000
_cell.angle_alpha   90.00
_cell.angle_beta   90.00
_cell.angle_gamma   90.00
#
_symmetry.space_group_name_H-M   'P 1'
#
loop_
_entity.id
_entity.type
_entity.pdbx_description
1 polymer ?
#
loop_
_entity_poly.entity_id
_entity_poly.type
_entity_poly.pdbx_seq_one_letter_code
_entity_poly.pdbx_strand_id
1 'polypeptide(L)'
;MTDETAAQERIFTALCAHPGVTRIDTHAASVFLDGSRALKIKRAVRFPFLDYSTLEKRKVACEEEIRINRPLAPQIYHRVVAITEEPDGSLKVDGRGRPVEYAVDMSRFDESRTLDHLAKAGPLDANLASAAADAVVASHAIAPRADGKAWVASIPGLVDGNSNGLRKGNHLVAEEIEQVDQASRAMLLRLRPLLEERGRQGFVRRCHGDLHLANIVSIDDRPVLFDAIEFDPQIATVDVLYDLAFTLMDLLHHDQQFAANIVLNRYLDATPPENLDALSALPLFMSIRAAIRAQVALARLTRPDADRTGILHDARRYFDLARALIHPPAPRLIAVGGLSGTGKSALARTLAPDVTPQPGAVVLRSDVIRKQLFRVEHSHRLPPSTYRPEVAARVYEVLVQRARQVLAQGHSAIVDAVFASESERDQLAAMARQGNVPLSGLFLTADLATRQARIGDRHGDASDATQEVAAQQEHYNIGHVGWATIDASGTQEQTLQRCRDAITRQIRQSD
;
A
#
# COMPACT_ATOMS: atom_id res chain seq x y z
N MET A 1 23.98 34.28 -8.65
CA MET A 1 24.53 32.91 -8.77
C MET A 1 25.73 32.83 -7.85
N THR A 2 25.78 31.84 -6.97
CA THR A 2 26.99 31.55 -6.17
C THR A 2 28.05 30.90 -7.07
N ASP A 3 29.33 30.98 -6.70
CA ASP A 3 30.43 30.34 -7.45
C ASP A 3 30.20 28.83 -7.65
N GLU A 4 29.62 28.16 -6.65
CA GLU A 4 29.22 26.76 -6.70
C GLU A 4 28.16 26.48 -7.79
N THR A 5 27.20 27.38 -7.98
CA THR A 5 26.16 27.21 -9.01
C THR A 5 26.77 27.32 -10.41
N ALA A 6 27.70 28.27 -10.61
CA ALA A 6 28.40 28.43 -11.88
C ALA A 6 29.30 27.22 -12.19
N ALA A 7 29.97 26.67 -11.17
CA ALA A 7 30.77 25.45 -11.29
C ALA A 7 29.92 24.25 -11.69
N GLN A 8 28.73 24.08 -11.09
CA GLN A 8 27.80 23.01 -11.46
C GLN A 8 27.27 23.13 -12.89
N GLU A 9 26.89 24.34 -13.34
CA GLU A 9 26.39 24.49 -14.71
C GLU A 9 27.48 24.17 -15.76
N ARG A 10 28.76 24.43 -15.47
CA ARG A 10 29.87 23.97 -16.32
C ARG A 10 29.91 22.43 -16.40
N ILE A 11 29.75 21.75 -15.26
CA ILE A 11 29.72 20.28 -15.20
C ILE A 11 28.52 19.73 -15.95
N PHE A 12 27.34 20.31 -15.74
CA PHE A 12 26.12 19.89 -16.40
C PHE A 12 26.20 20.07 -17.91
N THR A 13 26.78 21.18 -18.37
CA THR A 13 27.03 21.43 -19.80
C THR A 13 27.97 20.38 -20.38
N ALA A 14 29.06 20.04 -19.69
CA ALA A 14 30.01 19.03 -20.14
C ALA A 14 29.39 17.63 -20.22
N LEU A 15 28.57 17.24 -19.24
CA LEU A 15 27.85 15.95 -19.26
C LEU A 15 26.82 15.90 -20.40
N CYS A 16 26.08 16.99 -20.64
CA CYS A 16 25.11 17.07 -21.73
C CYS A 16 25.75 17.14 -23.13
N ALA A 17 27.05 17.46 -23.21
CA ALA A 17 27.77 17.46 -24.49
C ALA A 17 27.98 16.04 -25.05
N HIS A 18 27.85 15.00 -24.22
CA HIS A 18 27.90 13.62 -24.68
C HIS A 18 26.63 13.26 -25.47
N PRO A 19 26.73 12.75 -26.71
CA PRO A 19 25.57 12.45 -27.55
C PRO A 19 24.61 11.45 -26.88
N GLY A 20 23.31 11.78 -26.89
CA GLY A 20 22.26 10.91 -26.35
C GLY A 20 22.00 11.07 -24.85
N VAL A 21 22.72 11.95 -24.15
CA VAL A 21 22.46 12.25 -22.74
C VAL A 21 21.16 13.02 -22.56
N THR A 22 20.30 12.55 -21.66
CA THR A 22 19.09 13.27 -21.24
C THR A 22 19.26 13.76 -19.80
N ARG A 23 19.01 15.06 -19.57
CA ARG A 23 19.03 15.68 -18.23
C ARG A 23 17.61 15.82 -17.69
N ILE A 24 17.41 15.37 -16.46
CA ILE A 24 16.16 15.54 -15.70
C ILE A 24 16.47 16.32 -14.43
N ASP A 25 15.80 17.46 -14.23
CA ASP A 25 16.01 18.31 -13.07
C ASP A 25 14.89 18.15 -12.04
N THR A 26 15.28 17.99 -10.78
CA THR A 26 14.41 18.13 -9.61
C THR A 26 14.77 19.39 -8.84
N HIS A 27 14.05 19.67 -7.76
CA HIS A 27 14.30 20.85 -6.93
C HIS A 27 15.66 20.82 -6.23
N ALA A 28 16.23 19.62 -6.01
CA ALA A 28 17.44 19.40 -5.23
C ALA A 28 18.51 18.56 -5.94
N ALA A 29 18.23 18.01 -7.12
CA ALA A 29 19.16 17.19 -7.88
C ALA A 29 18.99 17.36 -9.40
N SER A 30 20.00 16.92 -10.14
CA SER A 30 19.99 16.80 -11.60
C SER A 30 20.44 15.37 -11.94
N VAL A 31 19.63 14.65 -12.71
CA VAL A 31 19.89 13.28 -13.16
C VAL A 31 20.29 13.31 -14.63
N PHE A 32 21.40 12.65 -14.97
CA PHE A 32 21.93 12.54 -16.33
C PHE A 32 21.84 11.09 -16.78
N LEU A 33 21.00 10.81 -17.77
CA LEU A 33 20.79 9.48 -18.34
C LEU A 33 21.69 9.32 -19.57
N ASP A 34 22.63 8.37 -19.53
CA ASP A 34 23.60 8.09 -20.59
C ASP A 34 23.65 6.58 -20.90
N GLY A 35 23.02 6.17 -22.01
CA GLY A 35 22.84 4.75 -22.32
C GLY A 35 22.11 4.00 -21.19
N SER A 36 22.78 2.99 -20.62
CA SER A 36 22.28 2.20 -19.48
C SER A 36 22.65 2.78 -18.11
N ARG A 37 23.39 3.90 -18.07
CA ARG A 37 23.89 4.53 -16.85
C ARG A 37 23.06 5.78 -16.52
N ALA A 38 22.93 6.05 -15.22
CA ALA A 38 22.39 7.31 -14.71
C ALA A 38 23.35 7.90 -13.68
N LEU A 39 23.56 9.22 -13.72
CA LEU A 39 24.30 9.96 -12.68
C LEU A 39 23.37 10.97 -12.02
N LYS A 40 23.19 10.88 -10.70
CA LYS A 40 22.41 11.87 -9.93
C LYS A 40 23.37 12.78 -9.17
N ILE A 41 23.37 14.06 -9.51
CA ILE A 41 24.16 15.11 -8.87
C ILE A 41 23.24 15.97 -8.00
N LYS A 42 23.62 16.20 -6.74
CA LYS A 42 22.88 17.12 -5.85
C LYS A 42 23.11 18.56 -6.30
N ARG A 43 22.07 19.38 -6.38
CA ARG A 43 22.20 20.81 -6.75
C ARG A 43 22.80 21.58 -5.57
N ALA A 44 23.61 22.59 -5.86
CA ALA A 44 24.22 23.48 -4.87
C ALA A 44 23.19 24.45 -4.27
N VAL A 45 22.26 23.92 -3.46
CA VAL A 45 21.12 24.64 -2.89
C VAL A 45 21.08 24.54 -1.38
N ARG A 46 20.39 25.49 -0.75
CA ARG A 46 20.08 25.47 0.68
C ARG A 46 18.61 25.85 0.89
N PHE A 47 17.84 24.90 1.39
CA PHE A 47 16.46 25.05 1.83
C PHE A 47 16.38 24.88 3.37
N PRO A 48 15.25 25.24 4.02
CA PRO A 48 15.11 25.10 5.47
C PRO A 48 15.36 23.68 6.02
N PHE A 49 15.07 22.65 5.22
CA PHE A 49 15.20 21.23 5.58
C PHE A 49 16.32 20.50 4.81
N LEU A 50 17.09 21.22 3.97
CA LEU A 50 18.06 20.60 3.07
C LEU A 50 19.25 21.52 2.82
N ASP A 51 20.48 21.05 3.04
CA ASP A 51 21.67 21.84 2.79
C ASP A 51 22.72 21.08 1.97
N TYR A 52 22.79 21.44 0.69
CA TYR A 52 23.74 20.94 -0.30
C TYR A 52 24.70 22.04 -0.78
N SER A 53 24.86 23.09 0.03
CA SER A 53 25.57 24.32 -0.35
C SER A 53 27.07 24.15 -0.62
N THR A 54 27.71 23.12 -0.07
CA THR A 54 29.14 22.85 -0.26
C THR A 54 29.37 21.47 -0.87
N LEU A 55 30.51 21.31 -1.53
CA LEU A 55 30.92 20.05 -2.15
C LEU A 55 30.94 18.89 -1.14
N GLU A 56 31.43 19.12 0.08
CA GLU A 56 31.48 18.11 1.14
C GLU A 56 30.09 17.66 1.56
N LYS A 57 29.14 18.59 1.70
CA LYS A 57 27.74 18.27 2.02
C LYS A 57 27.09 17.44 0.92
N ARG A 58 27.37 17.75 -0.35
CA ARG A 58 26.88 16.98 -1.48
C ARG A 58 27.47 15.57 -1.53
N LYS A 59 28.75 15.41 -1.19
CA LYS A 59 29.39 14.11 -1.05
C LYS A 59 28.68 13.25 0.01
N VAL A 60 28.50 13.79 1.21
CA VAL A 60 27.81 13.10 2.31
C VAL A 60 26.38 12.72 1.92
N ALA A 61 25.67 13.61 1.22
CA ALA A 61 24.33 13.32 0.73
C ALA A 61 24.29 12.18 -0.30
N CYS A 62 25.28 12.09 -1.20
CA CYS A 62 25.39 10.97 -2.14
C CYS A 62 25.68 9.65 -1.41
N GLU A 63 26.56 9.68 -0.40
CA GLU A 63 26.89 8.51 0.42
C GLU A 63 25.66 8.02 1.20
N GLU A 64 24.87 8.94 1.75
CA GLU A 64 23.65 8.64 2.49
C GLU A 64 22.54 8.09 1.58
N GLU A 65 22.41 8.62 0.36
CA GLU A 65 21.48 8.08 -0.64
C GLU A 65 21.80 6.61 -0.98
N ILE A 66 23.08 6.29 -1.23
CA ILE A 66 23.52 4.91 -1.45
C ILE A 66 23.22 4.04 -0.23
N ARG A 67 23.53 4.54 0.98
CA ARG A 67 23.33 3.79 2.23
C ARG A 67 21.86 3.40 2.44
N ILE A 68 20.94 4.32 2.12
CA ILE A 68 19.50 4.14 2.34
C ILE A 68 18.85 3.32 1.22
N ASN A 69 19.18 3.59 -0.04
CA ASN A 69 18.45 3.01 -1.17
C ASN A 69 19.03 1.69 -1.67
N ARG A 70 20.35 1.47 -1.57
CA ARG A 70 20.98 0.22 -2.06
C ARG A 70 20.43 -1.06 -1.42
N PRO A 71 20.06 -1.11 -0.13
CA PRO A 71 19.44 -2.32 0.43
C PRO A 71 18.11 -2.73 -0.23
N LEU A 72 17.35 -1.76 -0.77
CA LEU A 72 16.05 -1.99 -1.41
C LEU A 72 16.15 -2.09 -2.93
N ALA A 73 17.12 -1.41 -3.53
CA ALA A 73 17.33 -1.34 -4.97
C ALA A 73 18.82 -1.50 -5.37
N PRO A 74 19.47 -2.62 -5.02
CA PRO A 74 20.90 -2.84 -5.31
C PRO A 74 21.23 -2.85 -6.82
N GLN A 75 20.24 -3.15 -7.67
CA GLN A 75 20.36 -3.11 -9.12
C GLN A 75 20.34 -1.69 -9.69
N ILE A 76 19.82 -0.70 -8.93
CA ILE A 76 19.77 0.71 -9.32
C ILE A 76 20.97 1.45 -8.75
N TYR A 77 21.30 1.28 -7.47
CA TYR A 77 22.29 2.10 -6.75
C TYR A 77 23.64 1.40 -6.57
N HIS A 78 24.70 1.87 -7.24
CA HIS A 78 26.00 1.19 -7.21
C HIS A 78 26.98 1.79 -6.20
N ARG A 79 27.35 3.05 -6.40
CA ARG A 79 28.40 3.74 -5.62
C ARG A 79 28.32 5.26 -5.77
N VAL A 80 29.09 5.97 -4.97
CA VAL A 80 29.41 7.39 -5.21
C VAL A 80 30.63 7.48 -6.10
N VAL A 81 30.60 8.37 -7.10
CA VAL A 81 31.73 8.68 -7.98
C VAL A 81 32.08 10.17 -7.89
N ALA A 82 33.37 10.48 -7.97
CA ALA A 82 33.83 11.85 -8.12
C ALA A 82 33.77 12.26 -9.59
N ILE A 83 33.35 13.50 -9.85
CA ILE A 83 33.58 14.18 -11.12
C ILE A 83 34.82 15.03 -10.91
N THR A 84 35.87 14.74 -11.67
CA THR A 84 37.18 15.34 -11.52
C THR A 84 37.50 16.32 -12.65
N GLU A 85 38.22 17.37 -12.31
CA GLU A 85 38.91 18.22 -13.28
C GLU A 85 40.35 17.72 -13.43
N GLU A 86 40.66 17.24 -14.63
CA GLU A 86 41.98 16.74 -15.00
C GLU A 86 42.98 17.90 -15.22
N PRO A 87 44.30 17.64 -15.26
CA PRO A 87 45.30 18.69 -15.44
C PRO A 87 45.16 19.49 -16.75
N ASP A 88 44.51 18.92 -17.77
CA ASP A 88 44.21 19.57 -19.05
C ASP A 88 42.90 20.39 -19.01
N GLY A 89 42.24 20.47 -17.85
CA GLY A 89 40.97 21.16 -17.65
C GLY A 89 39.73 20.37 -18.09
N SER A 90 39.92 19.15 -18.64
CA SER A 90 38.79 18.28 -19.00
C SER A 90 38.09 17.72 -17.77
N LEU A 91 36.78 17.47 -17.89
CA LEU A 91 35.98 16.85 -16.84
C LEU A 91 35.85 15.36 -17.09
N LYS A 92 36.10 14.53 -16.07
CA LYS A 92 35.94 13.08 -16.14
C LYS A 92 35.13 12.56 -14.96
N VAL A 93 34.29 11.56 -15.23
CA VAL A 93 33.61 10.79 -14.18
C VAL A 93 34.57 9.70 -13.72
N ASP A 94 34.84 9.64 -12.42
CA ASP A 94 35.79 8.72 -11.78
C ASP A 94 37.22 8.86 -12.33
N GLY A 95 37.62 10.09 -12.66
CA GLY A 95 38.96 10.41 -13.13
C GLY A 95 39.99 10.52 -12.00
N ARG A 96 41.22 10.90 -12.35
CA ARG A 96 42.36 11.00 -11.41
C ARG A 96 42.65 12.44 -10.99
N GLY A 97 41.98 13.41 -11.61
CA GLY A 97 42.11 14.82 -11.31
C GLY A 97 41.51 15.24 -9.96
N ARG A 98 41.41 16.55 -9.75
CA ARG A 98 40.83 17.12 -8.52
C ARG A 98 39.31 16.94 -8.53
N PRO A 99 38.69 16.34 -7.50
CA PRO A 99 37.23 16.31 -7.39
C PRO A 99 36.64 17.72 -7.38
N VAL A 100 35.71 17.96 -8.28
CA VAL A 100 34.95 19.23 -8.39
C VAL A 100 33.45 19.02 -8.17
N GLU A 101 32.97 17.78 -8.22
CA GLU A 101 31.61 17.38 -7.84
C GLU A 101 31.55 15.89 -7.48
N TYR A 102 30.47 15.45 -6.83
CA TYR A 102 30.15 14.05 -6.60
C TYR A 102 28.79 13.69 -7.21
N ALA A 103 28.66 12.45 -7.66
CA ALA A 103 27.42 11.90 -8.19
C ALA A 103 27.14 10.52 -7.60
N VAL A 104 25.86 10.19 -7.50
CA VAL A 104 25.41 8.81 -7.30
C VAL A 104 25.43 8.12 -8.66
N ASP A 105 26.22 7.05 -8.76
CA ASP A 105 26.33 6.21 -9.96
C ASP A 105 25.27 5.11 -9.93
N MET A 106 24.40 5.11 -10.94
CA MET A 106 23.20 4.30 -10.96
C MET A 106 23.01 3.58 -12.31
N SER A 107 22.27 2.47 -12.28
CA SER A 107 21.67 1.91 -13.49
C SER A 107 20.43 2.73 -13.86
N ARG A 108 20.31 3.07 -15.14
CA ARG A 108 19.04 3.55 -15.69
C ARG A 108 18.04 2.38 -15.73
N PHE A 109 16.78 2.68 -15.46
CA PHE A 109 15.65 1.77 -15.71
C PHE A 109 14.63 2.45 -16.63
N ASP A 110 13.68 1.67 -17.13
CA ASP A 110 12.57 2.18 -17.94
C ASP A 110 11.54 2.89 -17.04
N GLU A 111 11.49 4.21 -17.11
CA GLU A 111 10.55 5.02 -16.33
C GLU A 111 9.09 4.68 -16.65
N SER A 112 8.76 4.14 -17.83
CA SER A 112 7.38 3.71 -18.15
C SER A 112 6.91 2.51 -17.29
N ARG A 113 7.84 1.87 -16.58
CA ARG A 113 7.60 0.73 -15.69
C ARG A 113 7.44 1.14 -14.22
N THR A 114 7.45 2.43 -13.88
CA THR A 114 7.00 2.88 -12.55
C THR A 114 5.53 2.54 -12.36
N LEU A 115 5.13 2.18 -11.14
CA LEU A 115 3.79 1.67 -10.87
C LEU A 115 2.71 2.73 -11.15
N ASP A 116 3.03 4.02 -11.07
CA ASP A 116 2.08 5.09 -11.43
C ASP A 116 1.84 5.14 -12.94
N HIS A 117 2.85 4.87 -13.76
CA HIS A 117 2.70 4.75 -15.22
C HIS A 117 1.95 3.48 -15.60
N LEU A 118 2.26 2.35 -14.97
CA LEU A 118 1.53 1.09 -15.18
C LEU A 118 0.05 1.25 -14.79
N ALA A 119 -0.23 1.89 -13.65
CA ALA A 119 -1.59 2.13 -13.17
C ALA A 119 -2.38 3.10 -14.07
N LYS A 120 -1.72 4.07 -14.71
CA LYS A 120 -2.34 4.94 -15.72
C LYS A 120 -2.62 4.19 -17.03
N ALA A 121 -1.79 3.21 -17.39
CA ALA A 121 -1.93 2.44 -18.63
C ALA A 121 -3.05 1.38 -18.54
N GLY A 122 -3.35 0.86 -17.35
CA GLY A 122 -4.45 -0.08 -17.15
C GLY A 122 -4.48 -0.69 -15.74
N PRO A 123 -5.40 -1.63 -15.49
CA PRO A 123 -5.49 -2.32 -14.21
C PRO A 123 -4.19 -3.07 -13.89
N LEU A 124 -3.64 -2.86 -12.69
CA LEU A 124 -2.53 -3.66 -12.19
C LEU A 124 -3.03 -5.07 -11.86
N ASP A 125 -2.30 -6.09 -12.33
CA ASP A 125 -2.67 -7.46 -12.05
C ASP A 125 -2.42 -7.84 -10.57
N ALA A 126 -3.05 -8.94 -10.14
CA ALA A 126 -3.00 -9.41 -8.77
C ALA A 126 -1.59 -9.82 -8.31
N ASN A 127 -0.76 -10.35 -9.21
CA ASN A 127 0.58 -10.81 -8.88
C ASN A 127 1.50 -9.62 -8.61
N LEU A 128 1.44 -8.59 -9.46
CA LEU A 128 2.19 -7.37 -9.29
C LEU A 128 1.78 -6.63 -8.01
N ALA A 129 0.47 -6.54 -7.72
CA ALA A 129 -0.03 -5.95 -6.48
C ALA A 129 0.44 -6.73 -5.24
N SER A 130 0.38 -8.07 -5.26
CA SER A 130 0.89 -8.90 -4.16
C SER A 130 2.41 -8.77 -4.00
N ALA A 131 3.17 -8.75 -5.09
CA ALA A 131 4.61 -8.57 -5.06
C ALA A 131 5.01 -7.17 -4.56
N ALA A 132 4.21 -6.15 -4.85
CA ALA A 132 4.44 -4.80 -4.33
C ALA A 132 4.27 -4.80 -2.81
N ALA A 133 3.20 -5.41 -2.29
CA ALA A 133 3.02 -5.59 -0.85
C ALA A 133 4.20 -6.34 -0.21
N ASP A 134 4.68 -7.42 -0.84
CA ASP A 134 5.84 -8.17 -0.35
C ASP A 134 7.12 -7.32 -0.29
N ALA A 135 7.35 -6.45 -1.28
CA ALA A 135 8.45 -5.49 -1.27
C ALA A 135 8.32 -4.48 -0.11
N VAL A 136 7.11 -3.97 0.15
CA VAL A 136 6.85 -3.07 1.30
C VAL A 136 7.07 -3.80 2.63
N VAL A 137 6.57 -5.02 2.77
CA VAL A 137 6.78 -5.86 3.97
C VAL A 137 8.26 -6.08 4.23
N ALA A 138 9.03 -6.46 3.21
CA ALA A 138 10.47 -6.67 3.30
C ALA A 138 11.20 -5.38 3.74
N SER A 139 10.83 -4.23 3.15
CA SER A 139 11.38 -2.93 3.51
C SER A 139 11.11 -2.57 4.97
N HIS A 140 9.87 -2.71 5.42
CA HIS A 140 9.50 -2.43 6.81
C HIS A 140 10.17 -3.38 7.80
N ALA A 141 10.37 -4.65 7.43
CA ALA A 141 11.00 -5.64 8.29
C ALA A 141 12.46 -5.27 8.62
N ILE A 142 13.21 -4.78 7.65
CA ILE A 142 14.63 -4.38 7.81
C ILE A 142 14.81 -2.94 8.31
N ALA A 143 13.77 -2.10 8.21
CA ALA A 143 13.81 -0.70 8.65
C ALA A 143 14.16 -0.60 10.15
N PRO A 144 15.18 0.19 10.54
CA PRO A 144 15.53 0.39 11.93
C PRO A 144 14.37 0.96 12.74
N ARG A 145 14.13 0.40 13.93
CA ARG A 145 13.19 0.96 14.90
C ARG A 145 13.67 2.32 15.38
N ALA A 146 12.74 3.24 15.63
CA ALA A 146 13.03 4.59 16.05
C ALA A 146 12.09 5.05 17.18
N ASP A 147 12.31 6.26 17.69
CA ASP A 147 11.48 6.83 18.75
C ASP A 147 10.09 7.19 18.22
N GLY A 148 9.08 6.45 18.69
CA GLY A 148 7.69 6.71 18.36
C GLY A 148 7.14 8.03 18.91
N LYS A 149 7.71 8.58 19.99
CA LYS A 149 7.21 9.83 20.58
C LYS A 149 7.41 11.02 19.64
N ALA A 150 8.60 11.11 19.03
CA ALA A 150 8.91 12.15 18.06
C ALA A 150 7.98 12.09 16.84
N TRP A 151 7.72 10.88 16.32
CA TRP A 151 6.77 10.69 15.22
C TRP A 151 5.37 11.18 15.59
N VAL A 152 4.80 10.72 16.70
CA VAL A 152 3.43 11.12 17.12
C VAL A 152 3.33 12.63 17.35
N ALA A 153 4.38 13.25 17.90
CA ALA A 153 4.45 14.70 18.11
C ALA A 153 4.53 15.49 16.79
N SER A 154 4.99 14.88 15.69
CA SER A 154 5.13 15.54 14.38
C SER A 154 3.82 15.62 13.58
N ILE A 155 2.85 14.71 13.83
CA ILE A 155 1.62 14.60 13.04
C ILE A 155 0.80 15.90 13.00
N PRO A 156 0.61 16.67 14.09
CA PRO A 156 -0.04 17.97 14.02
C PRO A 156 0.61 18.91 13.01
N GLY A 157 1.94 18.93 12.94
CA GLY A 157 2.69 19.73 11.96
C GLY A 157 2.48 19.29 10.51
N LEU A 158 2.22 18.00 10.27
CA LEU A 158 1.82 17.49 8.94
C LEU A 158 0.43 17.99 8.53
N VAL A 159 -0.51 18.01 9.48
CA VAL A 159 -1.86 18.57 9.25
C VAL A 159 -1.78 20.07 8.97
N ASP A 160 -1.04 20.81 9.80
CA ASP A 160 -0.81 22.25 9.61
C ASP A 160 -0.14 22.54 8.26
N GLY A 161 0.91 21.77 7.92
CA GLY A 161 1.64 21.87 6.66
C GLY A 161 0.75 21.64 5.45
N ASN A 162 -0.15 20.63 5.51
CA ASN A 162 -1.13 20.37 4.47
C ASN A 162 -2.10 21.54 4.28
N SER A 163 -2.74 21.98 5.36
CA SER A 163 -3.70 23.08 5.30
C SER A 163 -3.06 24.37 4.77
N ASN A 164 -1.84 24.69 5.21
CA ASN A 164 -1.10 25.85 4.72
C ASN A 164 -0.67 25.71 3.26
N GLY A 165 -0.17 24.54 2.86
CA GLY A 165 0.24 24.26 1.47
C GLY A 165 -0.91 24.36 0.49
N LEU A 166 -2.07 23.79 0.84
CA LEU A 166 -3.29 23.86 0.02
C LEU A 166 -3.83 25.28 -0.10
N ARG A 167 -3.89 26.05 1.02
CA ARG A 167 -4.30 27.46 1.00
C ARG A 167 -3.35 28.32 0.15
N LYS A 168 -2.04 28.12 0.29
CA LYS A 168 -1.02 28.84 -0.51
C LYS A 168 -1.14 28.53 -2.00
N GLY A 169 -1.54 27.31 -2.35
CA GLY A 169 -1.84 26.94 -3.73
C GLY A 169 -3.00 27.72 -4.34
N ASN A 170 -3.91 28.27 -3.53
CA ASN A 170 -5.00 29.19 -3.92
C ASN A 170 -5.86 28.72 -5.11
N HIS A 171 -6.14 27.41 -5.16
CA HIS A 171 -6.91 26.77 -6.23
C HIS A 171 -7.98 25.80 -5.72
N LEU A 172 -8.15 25.71 -4.41
CA LEU A 172 -9.14 24.86 -3.74
C LEU A 172 -9.99 25.75 -2.80
N VAL A 173 -11.21 25.31 -2.49
CA VAL A 173 -12.13 26.09 -1.66
C VAL A 173 -11.65 26.08 -0.20
N ALA A 174 -11.48 27.27 0.38
CA ALA A 174 -10.94 27.42 1.73
C ALA A 174 -11.76 26.68 2.80
N GLU A 175 -13.09 26.69 2.68
CA GLU A 175 -13.99 25.96 3.57
C GLU A 175 -13.78 24.44 3.48
N GLU A 176 -13.59 23.88 2.28
CA GLU A 176 -13.31 22.46 2.11
C GLU A 176 -11.97 22.08 2.77
N ILE A 177 -10.95 22.95 2.66
CA ILE A 177 -9.65 22.72 3.32
C ILE A 177 -9.82 22.72 4.84
N GLU A 178 -10.60 23.66 5.37
CA GLU A 178 -10.89 23.76 6.81
C GLU A 178 -11.65 22.54 7.34
N GLN A 179 -12.59 21.99 6.57
CA GLN A 179 -13.29 20.76 6.93
C GLN A 179 -12.33 19.57 7.05
N VAL A 180 -11.37 19.42 6.12
CA VAL A 180 -10.35 18.36 6.19
C VAL A 180 -9.41 18.55 7.39
N ASP A 181 -9.00 19.79 7.66
CA ASP A 181 -8.16 20.15 8.80
C ASP A 181 -8.84 19.75 10.12
N GLN A 182 -10.07 20.20 10.33
CA GLN A 182 -10.85 19.93 11.54
C GLN A 182 -11.11 18.43 11.73
N ALA A 183 -11.50 17.72 10.67
CA ALA A 183 -11.70 16.27 10.71
C ALA A 183 -10.40 15.52 11.03
N SER A 184 -9.27 15.95 10.45
CA SER A 184 -7.95 15.38 10.71
C SER A 184 -7.52 15.57 12.17
N ARG A 185 -7.75 16.75 12.75
CA ARG A 185 -7.44 17.02 14.16
C ARG A 185 -8.33 16.20 15.10
N ALA A 186 -9.63 16.13 14.83
CA ALA A 186 -10.56 15.33 15.62
C ALA A 186 -10.17 13.83 15.60
N MET A 187 -9.85 13.31 14.42
CA MET A 187 -9.39 11.94 14.24
C MET A 187 -8.06 11.69 14.96
N LEU A 188 -7.10 12.61 14.85
CA LEU A 188 -5.80 12.51 15.54
C LEU A 188 -5.96 12.49 17.06
N LEU A 189 -6.83 13.33 17.63
CA LEU A 189 -7.10 13.33 19.07
C LEU A 189 -7.63 11.98 19.54
N ARG A 190 -8.56 11.38 18.78
CA ARG A 190 -9.10 10.04 19.05
C ARG A 190 -8.05 8.94 18.96
N LEU A 191 -7.16 9.01 17.97
CA LEU A 191 -6.16 7.97 17.67
C LEU A 191 -4.88 8.11 18.50
N ARG A 192 -4.64 9.23 19.17
CA ARG A 192 -3.38 9.49 19.90
C ARG A 192 -2.94 8.33 20.81
N PRO A 193 -3.82 7.73 21.66
CA PRO A 193 -3.40 6.61 22.51
C PRO A 193 -2.92 5.38 21.72
N LEU A 194 -3.59 5.07 20.60
CA LEU A 194 -3.20 3.99 19.70
C LEU A 194 -1.83 4.29 19.07
N LEU A 195 -1.61 5.51 18.58
CA LEU A 195 -0.35 5.89 17.95
C LEU A 195 0.83 5.84 18.93
N GLU A 196 0.61 6.24 20.18
CA GLU A 196 1.60 6.13 21.26
C GLU A 196 1.92 4.68 21.62
N GLU A 197 0.92 3.80 21.67
CA GLU A 197 1.13 2.36 21.86
C GLU A 197 1.93 1.76 20.71
N ARG A 198 1.60 2.09 19.46
CA ARG A 198 2.34 1.63 18.27
C ARG A 198 3.80 2.08 18.30
N GLY A 199 4.04 3.32 18.75
CA GLY A 199 5.38 3.83 19.02
C GLY A 199 6.14 2.97 20.02
N ARG A 200 5.51 2.61 21.16
CA ARG A 200 6.11 1.72 22.18
C ARG A 200 6.36 0.30 21.66
N GLN A 201 5.53 -0.21 20.77
CA GLN A 201 5.66 -1.55 20.18
C GLN A 201 6.72 -1.63 19.06
N GLY A 202 7.31 -0.50 18.65
CA GLY A 202 8.35 -0.47 17.62
C GLY A 202 7.81 -0.54 16.19
N PHE A 203 6.57 -0.10 15.98
CA PHE A 203 5.99 0.10 14.65
C PHE A 203 6.43 1.42 14.01
N VAL A 204 7.02 2.33 14.77
CA VAL A 204 7.71 3.52 14.23
C VAL A 204 9.13 3.15 13.87
N ARG A 205 9.47 3.34 12.59
CA ARG A 205 10.73 2.93 11.99
C ARG A 205 11.22 3.97 10.99
N ARG A 206 12.50 3.89 10.62
CA ARG A 206 13.05 4.64 9.49
C ARG A 206 12.64 3.94 8.18
N CYS A 207 11.40 4.16 7.76
CA CYS A 207 10.79 3.59 6.56
C CYS A 207 11.23 4.33 5.28
N HIS A 208 10.49 4.17 4.19
CA HIS A 208 10.79 4.83 2.92
C HIS A 208 10.52 6.35 2.98
N GLY A 209 9.44 6.76 3.66
CA GLY A 209 9.04 8.15 3.86
C GLY A 209 8.27 8.76 2.70
N ASP A 210 8.53 8.31 1.47
CA ASP A 210 7.88 8.78 0.23
C ASP A 210 7.39 7.62 -0.68
N LEU A 211 6.74 6.61 -0.09
CA LEU A 211 6.37 5.35 -0.78
C LEU A 211 5.13 5.45 -1.69
N HIS A 212 5.10 6.43 -2.58
CA HIS A 212 4.08 6.56 -3.61
C HIS A 212 4.43 5.73 -4.87
N LEU A 213 3.48 5.51 -5.79
CA LEU A 213 3.67 4.59 -6.91
C LEU A 213 4.79 4.99 -7.88
N ALA A 214 5.08 6.29 -8.02
CA ALA A 214 6.21 6.75 -8.83
C ALA A 214 7.59 6.42 -8.23
N ASN A 215 7.64 5.95 -6.98
CA ASN A 215 8.86 5.49 -6.29
C ASN A 215 8.89 3.96 -6.15
N ILE A 216 8.07 3.26 -6.96
CA ILE A 216 8.08 1.82 -7.10
C ILE A 216 8.18 1.51 -8.59
N VAL A 217 9.22 0.80 -9.00
CA VAL A 217 9.44 0.42 -10.41
C VAL A 217 9.40 -1.09 -10.58
N SER A 218 8.79 -1.56 -11.66
CA SER A 218 8.85 -2.97 -12.07
C SER A 218 10.12 -3.23 -12.90
N ILE A 219 11.10 -3.92 -12.30
CA ILE A 219 12.32 -4.38 -12.98
C ILE A 219 12.29 -5.91 -12.99
N ASP A 220 12.42 -6.52 -14.17
CA ASP A 220 12.28 -7.96 -14.37
C ASP A 220 11.00 -8.53 -13.74
N ASP A 221 9.89 -7.80 -13.95
CA ASP A 221 8.56 -8.07 -13.39
C ASP A 221 8.48 -8.12 -11.86
N ARG A 222 9.46 -7.52 -11.17
CA ARG A 222 9.49 -7.40 -9.70
C ARG A 222 9.42 -5.94 -9.27
N PRO A 223 8.54 -5.60 -8.29
CA PRO A 223 8.54 -4.27 -7.69
C PRO A 223 9.82 -3.98 -6.93
N VAL A 224 10.40 -2.82 -7.18
CA VAL A 224 11.63 -2.32 -6.58
C VAL A 224 11.35 -0.94 -6.01
N LEU A 225 11.54 -0.78 -4.71
CA LEU A 225 11.36 0.51 -4.03
C LEU A 225 12.64 1.34 -4.21
N PHE A 226 12.51 2.57 -4.70
CA PHE A 226 13.66 3.44 -4.96
C PHE A 226 13.33 4.88 -4.57
N ASP A 227 14.37 5.71 -4.42
CA ASP A 227 14.25 7.12 -4.03
C ASP A 227 13.60 7.33 -2.65
N ALA A 228 13.90 6.44 -1.69
CA ALA A 228 13.61 6.63 -0.28
C ALA A 228 14.31 7.88 0.26
N ILE A 229 13.61 8.65 1.11
CA ILE A 229 14.10 9.93 1.62
C ILE A 229 15.40 9.72 2.39
N GLU A 230 16.47 10.36 1.92
CA GLU A 230 17.80 10.30 2.49
C GLU A 230 18.18 11.54 3.30
N PHE A 231 17.58 12.69 2.97
CA PHE A 231 18.05 13.98 3.44
C PHE A 231 17.47 14.45 4.77
N ASP A 232 16.30 13.92 5.16
CA ASP A 232 15.67 14.25 6.44
C ASP A 232 15.29 12.96 7.20
N PRO A 233 16.08 12.58 8.23
CA PRO A 233 15.81 11.48 9.15
C PRO A 233 14.45 11.52 9.85
N GLN A 234 13.86 12.69 10.05
CA GLN A 234 12.58 12.82 10.75
C GLN A 234 11.41 12.51 9.81
N ILE A 235 11.46 12.97 8.55
CA ILE A 235 10.35 12.80 7.60
C ILE A 235 10.09 11.32 7.22
N ALA A 236 11.14 10.50 7.13
CA ALA A 236 10.99 9.04 6.89
C ALA A 236 10.96 8.20 8.17
N THR A 237 11.04 8.82 9.36
CA THR A 237 10.81 8.10 10.62
C THR A 237 9.34 8.15 10.95
N VAL A 238 8.61 7.10 10.55
CA VAL A 238 7.15 7.08 10.57
C VAL A 238 6.63 5.72 11.03
N ASP A 239 5.34 5.65 11.37
CA ASP A 239 4.67 4.37 11.54
C ASP A 239 4.64 3.59 10.21
N VAL A 240 4.88 2.27 10.26
CA VAL A 240 4.82 1.41 9.06
C VAL A 240 3.47 1.48 8.32
N LEU A 241 2.35 1.70 9.01
CA LEU A 241 1.06 1.89 8.36
C LEU A 241 0.93 3.29 7.72
N TYR A 242 1.65 4.30 8.22
CA TYR A 242 1.71 5.62 7.59
C TYR A 242 2.54 5.62 6.30
N ASP A 243 3.59 4.78 6.25
CA ASP A 243 4.37 4.55 5.03
C ASP A 243 3.54 3.75 4.00
N LEU A 244 2.93 2.63 4.42
CA LEU A 244 2.02 1.82 3.60
C LEU A 244 0.84 2.63 3.05
N ALA A 245 0.27 3.51 3.87
CA ALA A 245 -0.86 4.35 3.49
C ALA A 245 -0.56 5.21 2.25
N PHE A 246 0.71 5.52 1.97
CA PHE A 246 1.07 6.26 0.78
C PHE A 246 0.81 5.43 -0.48
N THR A 247 1.27 4.17 -0.51
CA THR A 247 1.02 3.25 -1.62
C THR A 247 -0.48 2.98 -1.81
N LEU A 248 -1.20 2.72 -0.70
CA LEU A 248 -2.64 2.46 -0.75
C LEU A 248 -3.43 3.66 -1.31
N MET A 249 -3.14 4.85 -0.79
CA MET A 249 -3.79 6.08 -1.23
C MET A 249 -3.51 6.34 -2.72
N ASP A 250 -2.27 6.14 -3.17
CA ASP A 250 -1.90 6.45 -4.55
C ASP A 250 -2.47 5.42 -5.54
N LEU A 251 -2.63 4.15 -5.13
CA LEU A 251 -3.43 3.16 -5.89
C LEU A 251 -4.90 3.60 -6.03
N LEU A 252 -5.51 4.11 -4.95
CA LEU A 252 -6.88 4.63 -5.01
C LEU A 252 -6.99 5.87 -5.91
N HIS A 253 -6.00 6.76 -5.89
CA HIS A 253 -5.94 7.92 -6.80
C HIS A 253 -5.88 7.52 -8.26
N HIS A 254 -5.21 6.41 -8.57
CA HIS A 254 -5.12 5.83 -9.91
C HIS A 254 -6.26 4.88 -10.28
N ASP A 255 -7.37 4.87 -9.52
CA ASP A 255 -8.54 4.01 -9.76
C ASP A 255 -8.20 2.50 -9.73
N GLN A 256 -7.19 2.12 -8.94
CA GLN A 256 -6.71 0.75 -8.78
C GLN A 256 -7.24 0.13 -7.47
N GLN A 257 -8.54 0.19 -7.21
CA GLN A 257 -9.12 -0.30 -5.93
C GLN A 257 -8.84 -1.78 -5.70
N PHE A 258 -8.89 -2.60 -6.76
CA PHE A 258 -8.56 -4.03 -6.70
C PHE A 258 -7.12 -4.26 -6.20
N ALA A 259 -6.13 -3.57 -6.78
CA ALA A 259 -4.75 -3.67 -6.37
C ALA A 259 -4.53 -3.11 -4.95
N ALA A 260 -5.17 -2.00 -4.58
CA ALA A 260 -5.10 -1.43 -3.23
C ALA A 260 -5.59 -2.42 -2.16
N ASN A 261 -6.70 -3.13 -2.43
CA ASN A 261 -7.22 -4.15 -1.53
C ASN A 261 -6.29 -5.36 -1.41
N ILE A 262 -5.70 -5.81 -2.53
CA ILE A 262 -4.69 -6.89 -2.52
C ILE A 262 -3.49 -6.48 -1.69
N VAL A 263 -2.98 -5.26 -1.88
CA VAL A 263 -1.82 -4.77 -1.13
C VAL A 263 -2.11 -4.74 0.37
N LEU A 264 -3.28 -4.22 0.77
CA LEU A 264 -3.70 -4.21 2.18
C LEU A 264 -3.76 -5.63 2.76
N ASN A 265 -4.50 -6.54 2.13
CA ASN A 265 -4.69 -7.89 2.64
C ASN A 265 -3.38 -8.67 2.69
N ARG A 266 -2.57 -8.59 1.65
CA ARG A 266 -1.26 -9.25 1.59
C ARG A 266 -0.32 -8.72 2.67
N TYR A 267 -0.30 -7.41 2.89
CA TYR A 267 0.49 -6.78 3.94
C TYR A 267 0.05 -7.27 5.33
N LEU A 268 -1.25 -7.30 5.62
CA LEU A 268 -1.77 -7.77 6.90
C LEU A 268 -1.50 -9.27 7.14
N ASP A 269 -1.58 -10.09 6.10
CA ASP A 269 -1.26 -11.52 6.17
C ASP A 269 0.22 -11.79 6.50
N ALA A 270 1.12 -10.92 6.03
CA ALA A 270 2.56 -11.07 6.15
C ALA A 270 3.19 -10.27 7.31
N THR A 271 2.39 -9.49 8.06
CA THR A 271 2.87 -8.68 9.19
C THR A 271 2.23 -9.08 10.53
N PRO A 272 2.77 -8.61 11.67
CA PRO A 272 2.24 -8.97 12.98
C PRO A 272 0.74 -8.59 13.14
N PRO A 273 -0.04 -9.42 13.88
CA PRO A 273 -1.48 -9.22 14.04
C PRO A 273 -1.85 -7.88 14.69
N GLU A 274 -0.95 -7.22 15.41
CA GLU A 274 -1.15 -5.88 15.99
C GLU A 274 -1.38 -4.80 14.92
N ASN A 275 -1.05 -5.05 13.64
CA ASN A 275 -1.46 -4.17 12.56
C ASN A 275 -2.98 -4.22 12.30
N LEU A 276 -3.66 -5.35 12.60
CA LEU A 276 -5.12 -5.42 12.55
C LEU A 276 -5.75 -4.51 13.60
N ASP A 277 -5.14 -4.39 14.78
CA ASP A 277 -5.62 -3.53 15.87
C ASP A 277 -5.36 -2.03 15.62
N ALA A 278 -4.77 -1.68 14.47
CA ALA A 278 -4.42 -0.32 14.11
C ALA A 278 -5.07 0.18 12.80
N LEU A 279 -5.98 -0.59 12.21
CA LEU A 279 -6.65 -0.21 10.95
C LEU A 279 -7.43 1.12 11.07
N SER A 280 -7.83 1.50 12.28
CA SER A 280 -8.51 2.78 12.53
C SER A 280 -7.64 4.01 12.25
N ALA A 281 -6.32 3.85 12.10
CA ALA A 281 -5.40 4.91 11.72
C ALA A 281 -5.30 5.15 10.20
N LEU A 282 -5.63 4.15 9.37
CA LEU A 282 -5.50 4.25 7.92
C LEU A 282 -6.28 5.42 7.29
N PRO A 283 -7.54 5.72 7.69
CA PRO A 283 -8.27 6.88 7.16
C PRO A 283 -7.51 8.21 7.32
N LEU A 284 -6.96 8.45 8.52
CA LEU A 284 -6.16 9.64 8.80
C LEU A 284 -4.87 9.65 7.98
N PHE A 285 -4.16 8.52 7.95
CA PHE A 285 -2.87 8.42 7.28
C PHE A 285 -2.99 8.61 5.76
N MET A 286 -3.94 7.93 5.12
CA MET A 286 -4.18 8.08 3.69
C MET A 286 -4.68 9.50 3.36
N SER A 287 -5.54 10.11 4.18
CA SER A 287 -5.98 11.50 3.98
C SER A 287 -4.82 12.50 4.05
N ILE A 288 -3.94 12.37 5.05
CA ILE A 288 -2.74 13.22 5.15
C ILE A 288 -1.87 13.06 3.90
N ARG A 289 -1.61 11.82 3.44
CA ARG A 289 -0.80 11.56 2.23
C ARG A 289 -1.44 12.13 0.97
N ALA A 290 -2.76 12.00 0.81
CA ALA A 290 -3.51 12.59 -0.29
C ALA A 290 -3.40 14.12 -0.29
N ALA A 291 -3.56 14.77 0.87
CA ALA A 291 -3.40 16.22 0.99
C ALA A 291 -1.95 16.68 0.71
N ILE A 292 -0.93 15.90 1.11
CA ILE A 292 0.47 16.14 0.73
C ILE A 292 0.61 16.12 -0.80
N ARG A 293 0.06 15.11 -1.49
CA ARG A 293 0.13 15.03 -2.96
C ARG A 293 -0.60 16.17 -3.65
N ALA A 294 -1.75 16.58 -3.15
CA ALA A 294 -2.47 17.75 -3.67
C ALA A 294 -1.62 19.03 -3.57
N GLN A 295 -0.99 19.33 -2.42
CA GLN A 295 -0.12 20.52 -2.32
C GLN A 295 1.14 20.42 -3.19
N VAL A 296 1.74 19.23 -3.31
CA VAL A 296 2.91 19.00 -4.17
C VAL A 296 2.56 19.20 -5.65
N ALA A 297 1.37 18.74 -6.08
CA ALA A 297 0.87 19.01 -7.41
C ALA A 297 0.72 20.53 -7.64
N LEU A 298 0.04 21.25 -6.73
CA LEU A 298 -0.13 22.71 -6.84
C LEU A 298 1.21 23.47 -6.88
N ALA A 299 2.23 23.02 -6.15
CA ALA A 299 3.56 23.64 -6.17
C ALA A 299 4.21 23.61 -7.57
N ARG A 300 3.86 22.65 -8.43
CA ARG A 300 4.38 22.53 -9.80
C ARG A 300 3.87 23.63 -10.74
N LEU A 301 2.79 24.34 -10.38
CA LEU A 301 2.25 25.46 -11.16
C LEU A 301 3.22 26.65 -11.31
N THR A 302 4.27 26.68 -10.50
CA THR A 302 5.32 27.71 -10.57
C THR A 302 6.31 27.49 -11.71
N ARG A 303 6.26 26.32 -12.39
CA ARG A 303 7.14 26.01 -13.53
C ARG A 303 6.63 26.72 -14.80
N PRO A 304 7.53 27.29 -15.64
CA PRO A 304 7.13 28.02 -16.86
C PRO A 304 6.31 27.19 -17.85
N ASP A 305 6.66 25.91 -18.03
CA ASP A 305 6.04 25.01 -19.02
C ASP A 305 5.04 24.03 -18.39
N ALA A 306 4.46 24.39 -17.24
CA ALA A 306 3.52 23.54 -16.53
C ALA A 306 2.21 23.33 -17.31
N ASP A 307 1.80 22.07 -17.49
CA ASP A 307 0.42 21.72 -17.88
C ASP A 307 -0.54 22.10 -16.75
N ARG A 308 -0.98 23.36 -16.78
CA ARG A 308 -1.80 23.96 -15.74
C ARG A 308 -3.09 23.18 -15.52
N THR A 309 -3.74 22.77 -16.60
CA THR A 309 -5.04 22.07 -16.53
C THR A 309 -4.86 20.68 -15.91
N GLY A 310 -3.88 19.90 -16.39
CA GLY A 310 -3.58 18.58 -15.83
C GLY A 310 -3.18 18.65 -14.36
N ILE A 311 -2.33 19.61 -13.98
CA ILE A 311 -1.89 19.80 -12.59
C ILE A 311 -3.06 20.15 -11.67
N LEU A 312 -3.94 21.08 -12.09
CA LEU A 312 -5.09 21.47 -11.28
C LEU A 312 -6.09 20.33 -11.11
N HIS A 313 -6.33 19.55 -12.17
CA HIS A 313 -7.17 18.37 -12.13
C HIS A 313 -6.59 17.30 -11.19
N ASP A 314 -5.30 17.01 -11.29
CA ASP A 314 -4.62 16.03 -10.43
C ASP A 314 -4.62 16.46 -8.95
N ALA A 315 -4.32 17.74 -8.67
CA ALA A 315 -4.39 18.30 -7.34
C ALA A 315 -5.80 18.22 -6.74
N ARG A 316 -6.83 18.50 -7.54
CA ARG A 316 -8.24 18.37 -7.13
C ARG A 316 -8.61 16.93 -6.81
N ARG A 317 -8.21 15.97 -7.65
CA ARG A 317 -8.46 14.54 -7.42
C ARG A 317 -7.85 14.05 -6.11
N TYR A 318 -6.58 14.38 -5.84
CA TYR A 318 -5.95 14.06 -4.56
C TYR A 318 -6.66 14.72 -3.38
N PHE A 319 -7.11 15.97 -3.51
CA PHE A 319 -7.81 16.66 -2.44
C PHE A 319 -9.21 16.06 -2.17
N ASP A 320 -9.97 15.74 -3.20
CA ASP A 320 -11.26 15.07 -3.06
C ASP A 320 -11.10 13.66 -2.45
N LEU A 321 -10.03 12.95 -2.81
CA LEU A 321 -9.65 11.68 -2.15
C LEU A 321 -9.34 11.90 -0.66
N ALA A 322 -8.58 12.93 -0.30
CA ALA A 322 -8.31 13.27 1.10
C ALA A 322 -9.61 13.49 1.91
N ARG A 323 -10.59 14.20 1.31
CA ARG A 323 -11.91 14.46 1.90
C ARG A 323 -12.74 13.20 2.10
N ALA A 324 -12.75 12.31 1.11
CA ALA A 324 -13.46 11.05 1.19
C ALA A 324 -12.85 10.13 2.26
N LEU A 325 -11.53 10.06 2.33
CA LEU A 325 -10.82 9.17 3.25
C LEU A 325 -10.93 9.58 4.71
N ILE A 326 -10.97 10.88 5.03
CA ILE A 326 -11.07 11.33 6.43
C ILE A 326 -12.49 11.12 7.03
N HIS A 327 -13.48 10.82 6.18
CA HIS A 327 -14.85 10.50 6.56
C HIS A 327 -15.22 9.08 6.10
N PRO A 328 -14.56 8.03 6.64
CA PRO A 328 -14.85 6.67 6.23
C PRO A 328 -16.31 6.30 6.58
N PRO A 329 -17.06 5.66 5.66
CA PRO A 329 -18.38 5.13 5.99
C PRO A 329 -18.29 4.02 7.04
N ALA A 330 -19.43 3.72 7.68
CA ALA A 330 -19.52 2.66 8.67
C ALA A 330 -19.13 1.29 8.07
N PRO A 331 -18.39 0.45 8.82
CA PRO A 331 -17.98 -0.86 8.34
C PRO A 331 -19.16 -1.84 8.29
N ARG A 332 -18.97 -2.93 7.55
CA ARG A 332 -19.90 -4.05 7.48
C ARG A 332 -19.17 -5.38 7.51
N LEU A 333 -19.94 -6.41 7.83
CA LEU A 333 -19.49 -7.80 7.78
C LEU A 333 -20.17 -8.51 6.61
N ILE A 334 -19.39 -9.22 5.79
CA ILE A 334 -19.92 -10.14 4.80
C ILE A 334 -19.40 -11.54 5.10
N ALA A 335 -20.30 -12.51 5.17
CA ALA A 335 -19.96 -13.90 5.36
C ALA A 335 -20.15 -14.65 4.04
N VAL A 336 -19.12 -15.36 3.60
CA VAL A 336 -19.14 -16.20 2.39
C VAL A 336 -18.97 -17.65 2.82
N GLY A 337 -20.09 -18.38 2.84
CA GLY A 337 -20.21 -19.80 3.14
C GLY A 337 -20.41 -20.67 1.90
N GLY A 338 -20.34 -21.98 2.08
CA GLY A 338 -20.55 -22.98 1.03
C GLY A 338 -19.53 -24.12 1.07
N LEU A 339 -19.88 -25.26 0.49
CA LEU A 339 -19.02 -26.44 0.47
C LEU A 339 -17.71 -26.20 -0.32
N SER A 340 -16.74 -27.09 -0.17
CA SER A 340 -15.46 -27.00 -0.90
C SER A 340 -15.72 -27.11 -2.40
N GLY A 341 -15.03 -26.29 -3.20
CA GLY A 341 -15.23 -26.25 -4.66
C GLY A 341 -16.24 -25.19 -5.16
N THR A 342 -17.01 -24.54 -4.29
CA THR A 342 -18.05 -23.57 -4.73
C THR A 342 -17.52 -22.18 -5.12
N GLY A 343 -16.23 -21.90 -4.90
CA GLY A 343 -15.60 -20.63 -5.32
C GLY A 343 -15.53 -19.54 -4.25
N LYS A 344 -15.78 -19.85 -2.98
CA LYS A 344 -15.80 -18.88 -1.86
C LYS A 344 -14.60 -17.93 -1.82
N SER A 345 -13.37 -18.46 -1.82
CA SER A 345 -12.16 -17.65 -1.73
C SER A 345 -11.94 -16.77 -2.95
N ALA A 346 -12.38 -17.21 -4.14
CA ALA A 346 -12.32 -16.38 -5.34
C ALA A 346 -13.32 -15.22 -5.20
N LEU A 347 -14.58 -15.52 -4.86
CA LEU A 347 -15.61 -14.52 -4.62
C LEU A 347 -15.20 -13.50 -3.55
N ALA A 348 -14.71 -13.96 -2.40
CA ALA A 348 -14.31 -13.11 -1.29
C ALA A 348 -13.23 -12.09 -1.71
N ARG A 349 -12.21 -12.53 -2.46
CA ARG A 349 -11.16 -11.65 -2.97
C ARG A 349 -11.68 -10.67 -4.02
N THR A 350 -12.54 -11.11 -4.93
CA THR A 350 -13.09 -10.24 -5.99
C THR A 350 -14.10 -9.23 -5.44
N LEU A 351 -14.82 -9.58 -4.36
CA LEU A 351 -15.80 -8.71 -3.72
C LEU A 351 -15.16 -7.68 -2.78
N ALA A 352 -14.05 -8.02 -2.12
CA ALA A 352 -13.41 -7.19 -1.10
C ALA A 352 -13.19 -5.72 -1.48
N PRO A 353 -12.69 -5.38 -2.69
CA PRO A 353 -12.45 -3.99 -3.09
C PRO A 353 -13.71 -3.12 -3.14
N ASP A 354 -14.88 -3.73 -3.40
CA ASP A 354 -16.16 -3.01 -3.51
C ASP A 354 -16.75 -2.65 -2.14
N VAL A 355 -16.22 -3.25 -1.07
CA VAL A 355 -16.79 -3.15 0.27
C VAL A 355 -16.15 -1.99 1.01
N THR A 356 -16.88 -0.88 1.11
CA THR A 356 -16.44 0.29 1.89
C THR A 356 -16.20 -0.03 3.37
N PRO A 357 -15.34 0.72 4.09
CA PRO A 357 -14.55 1.86 3.63
C PRO A 357 -13.36 1.47 2.73
N GLN A 358 -12.81 2.43 2.00
CA GLN A 358 -11.59 2.23 1.20
C GLN A 358 -10.40 1.80 2.09
N PRO A 359 -9.48 0.95 1.59
CA PRO A 359 -9.38 0.43 0.21
C PRO A 359 -10.21 -0.85 -0.06
N GLY A 360 -11.19 -1.18 0.78
CA GLY A 360 -11.98 -2.41 0.64
C GLY A 360 -11.89 -3.28 1.91
N ALA A 361 -12.68 -4.35 2.00
CA ALA A 361 -12.69 -5.21 3.17
C ALA A 361 -11.40 -6.03 3.37
N VAL A 362 -11.10 -6.33 4.64
CA VAL A 362 -10.11 -7.35 5.01
C VAL A 362 -10.75 -8.74 4.87
N VAL A 363 -10.08 -9.63 4.15
CA VAL A 363 -10.54 -10.99 3.85
C VAL A 363 -9.92 -11.98 4.83
N LEU A 364 -10.75 -12.50 5.74
CA LEU A 364 -10.35 -13.49 6.73
C LEU A 364 -10.77 -14.88 6.26
N ARG A 365 -9.79 -15.76 6.04
CA ARG A 365 -10.02 -17.10 5.48
C ARG A 365 -9.71 -18.18 6.51
N SER A 366 -10.65 -19.10 6.72
CA SER A 366 -10.45 -20.20 7.68
C SER A 366 -9.25 -21.09 7.32
N ASP A 367 -9.00 -21.33 6.03
CA ASP A 367 -7.84 -22.10 5.56
C ASP A 367 -6.50 -21.40 5.87
N VAL A 368 -6.43 -20.07 5.71
CA VAL A 368 -5.23 -19.28 6.07
C VAL A 368 -5.00 -19.29 7.58
N ILE A 369 -6.05 -19.06 8.37
CA ILE A 369 -5.96 -19.10 9.83
C ILE A 369 -5.52 -20.49 10.31
N ARG A 370 -6.05 -21.55 9.69
CA ARG A 370 -5.63 -22.92 9.99
C ARG A 370 -4.14 -23.10 9.78
N LYS A 371 -3.59 -22.68 8.64
CA LYS A 371 -2.14 -22.77 8.35
C LYS A 371 -1.30 -21.96 9.32
N GLN A 372 -1.74 -20.74 9.68
CA GLN A 372 -1.06 -19.91 10.66
C GLN A 372 -1.01 -20.54 12.06
N LEU A 373 -2.08 -21.19 12.51
CA LEU A 373 -2.10 -21.90 13.81
C LEU A 373 -1.07 -23.04 13.87
N PHE A 374 -0.75 -23.66 12.72
CA PHE A 374 0.26 -24.71 12.61
C PHE A 374 1.64 -24.20 12.15
N ARG A 375 1.82 -22.88 11.97
CA ARG A 375 3.07 -22.25 11.52
C ARG A 375 3.62 -22.84 10.22
N VAL A 376 2.73 -23.15 9.27
CA VAL A 376 3.11 -23.60 7.93
C VAL A 376 2.81 -22.53 6.89
N GLU A 377 3.61 -22.52 5.83
CA GLU A 377 3.41 -21.65 4.67
C GLU A 377 2.06 -21.89 4.01
N HIS A 378 1.48 -20.83 3.42
CA HIS A 378 0.13 -20.87 2.83
C HIS A 378 -0.05 -21.93 1.74
N SER A 379 1.01 -22.28 1.00
CA SER A 379 0.97 -23.30 -0.06
C SER A 379 1.22 -24.73 0.43
N HIS A 380 1.64 -24.92 1.69
CA HIS A 380 1.93 -26.25 2.23
C HIS A 380 0.64 -26.95 2.66
N ARG A 381 0.50 -28.23 2.30
CA ARG A 381 -0.69 -29.03 2.63
C ARG A 381 -0.63 -29.49 4.08
N LEU A 382 -1.71 -29.30 4.83
CA LEU A 382 -1.80 -29.78 6.21
C LEU A 382 -2.19 -31.27 6.29
N PRO A 383 -1.74 -31.99 7.33
CA PRO A 383 -2.17 -33.36 7.57
C PRO A 383 -3.65 -33.43 7.99
N PRO A 384 -4.37 -34.55 7.76
CA PRO A 384 -5.79 -34.67 8.11
C PRO A 384 -6.14 -34.38 9.57
N SER A 385 -5.18 -34.56 10.49
CA SER A 385 -5.33 -34.25 11.92
C SER A 385 -5.66 -32.78 12.20
N THR A 386 -5.34 -31.86 11.28
CA THR A 386 -5.68 -30.43 11.42
C THR A 386 -7.13 -30.12 11.09
N TYR A 387 -7.90 -31.08 10.60
CA TYR A 387 -9.31 -30.94 10.23
C TYR A 387 -10.27 -31.61 11.23
N ARG A 388 -9.76 -32.06 12.38
CA ARG A 388 -10.59 -32.61 13.47
C ARG A 388 -11.53 -31.55 14.05
N PRO A 389 -12.70 -31.93 14.59
CA PRO A 389 -13.69 -30.99 15.11
C PRO A 389 -13.15 -29.97 16.11
N GLU A 390 -12.23 -30.37 16.99
CA GLU A 390 -11.67 -29.48 18.01
C GLU A 390 -10.79 -28.38 17.38
N VAL A 391 -10.02 -28.74 16.35
CA VAL A 391 -9.19 -27.80 15.58
C VAL A 391 -10.07 -26.91 14.72
N ALA A 392 -11.14 -27.45 14.14
CA ALA A 392 -12.12 -26.66 13.41
C ALA A 392 -12.76 -25.60 14.32
N ALA A 393 -13.26 -25.99 15.50
CA ALA A 393 -13.82 -25.06 16.47
C ALA A 393 -12.83 -23.93 16.83
N ARG A 394 -11.56 -24.26 17.08
CA ARG A 394 -10.52 -23.26 17.35
C ARG A 394 -10.28 -22.30 16.18
N VAL A 395 -10.27 -22.80 14.94
CA VAL A 395 -10.13 -21.95 13.76
C VAL A 395 -11.29 -20.98 13.63
N TYR A 396 -12.53 -21.42 13.82
CA TYR A 396 -13.71 -20.54 13.77
C TYR A 396 -13.73 -19.53 14.91
N GLU A 397 -13.29 -19.90 16.12
CA GLU A 397 -13.14 -18.96 17.23
C GLU A 397 -12.16 -17.83 16.88
N VAL A 398 -10.98 -18.16 16.34
CA VAL A 398 -9.99 -17.18 15.89
C VAL A 398 -10.52 -16.34 14.73
N LEU A 399 -11.27 -16.94 13.81
CA LEU A 399 -11.90 -16.26 12.69
C LEU A 399 -12.90 -15.18 13.16
N VAL A 400 -13.78 -15.54 14.09
CA VAL A 400 -14.74 -14.60 14.71
C VAL A 400 -14.01 -13.53 15.52
N GLN A 401 -12.96 -13.89 16.26
CA GLN A 401 -12.14 -12.94 17.01
C GLN A 401 -11.50 -11.88 16.08
N ARG A 402 -10.86 -12.32 14.98
CA ARG A 402 -10.24 -11.40 14.01
C ARG A 402 -11.27 -10.54 13.30
N ALA A 403 -12.42 -11.10 12.95
CA ALA A 403 -13.51 -10.32 12.36
C ALA A 403 -13.97 -9.22 13.32
N ARG A 404 -14.13 -9.55 14.61
CA ARG A 404 -14.45 -8.56 15.64
C ARG A 404 -13.37 -7.47 15.76
N GLN A 405 -12.08 -7.85 15.72
CA GLN A 405 -10.98 -6.88 15.77
C GLN A 405 -11.03 -5.89 14.59
N VAL A 406 -11.14 -6.40 13.36
CA VAL A 406 -11.22 -5.58 12.14
C VAL A 406 -12.41 -4.61 12.21
N LEU A 407 -13.59 -5.12 12.57
CA LEU A 407 -14.80 -4.31 12.67
C LEU A 407 -14.70 -3.24 13.76
N ALA A 408 -14.10 -3.57 14.92
CA ALA A 408 -13.88 -2.63 16.02
C ALA A 408 -12.93 -1.48 15.62
N GLN A 409 -12.07 -1.70 14.63
CA GLN A 409 -11.24 -0.64 14.04
C GLN A 409 -11.96 0.25 13.03
N GLY A 410 -13.26 0.03 12.79
CA GLY A 410 -14.02 0.80 11.79
C GLY A 410 -13.77 0.34 10.36
N HIS A 411 -13.27 -0.88 10.16
CA HIS A 411 -12.97 -1.42 8.83
C HIS A 411 -13.87 -2.62 8.52
N SER A 412 -14.21 -2.82 7.24
CA SER A 412 -15.07 -3.93 6.84
C SER A 412 -14.31 -5.25 6.78
N ALA A 413 -15.03 -6.35 7.02
CA ALA A 413 -14.47 -7.70 6.96
C ALA A 413 -15.31 -8.61 6.05
N ILE A 414 -14.63 -9.43 5.26
CA ILE A 414 -15.20 -10.60 4.60
C ILE A 414 -14.67 -11.84 5.31
N VAL A 415 -15.57 -12.72 5.73
CA VAL A 415 -15.21 -13.99 6.35
C VAL A 415 -15.52 -15.13 5.39
N ASP A 416 -14.49 -15.87 4.97
CA ASP A 416 -14.55 -17.01 4.06
C ASP A 416 -14.28 -18.32 4.80
N ALA A 417 -15.33 -19.14 4.93
CA ALA A 417 -15.25 -20.47 5.51
C ALA A 417 -16.35 -21.38 4.96
N VAL A 418 -16.31 -22.68 5.29
CA VAL A 418 -17.34 -23.60 4.82
C VAL A 418 -18.71 -23.26 5.42
N PHE A 419 -18.74 -22.87 6.70
CA PHE A 419 -19.95 -22.56 7.46
C PHE A 419 -21.01 -23.66 7.36
N ALA A 420 -20.60 -24.91 7.54
CA ALA A 420 -21.47 -26.07 7.43
C ALA A 420 -22.47 -26.12 8.60
N SER A 421 -22.03 -25.81 9.82
CA SER A 421 -22.88 -25.86 10.99
C SER A 421 -23.71 -24.58 11.15
N GLU A 422 -24.96 -24.72 11.59
CA GLU A 422 -25.82 -23.61 11.99
C GLU A 422 -25.20 -22.78 13.12
N SER A 423 -24.56 -23.44 14.10
CA SER A 423 -23.90 -22.77 15.22
C SER A 423 -22.76 -21.84 14.78
N GLU A 424 -22.03 -22.19 13.70
CA GLU A 424 -20.95 -21.35 13.17
C GLU A 424 -21.51 -20.06 12.57
N ARG A 425 -22.66 -20.16 11.88
CA ARG A 425 -23.35 -19.01 11.28
C ARG A 425 -24.00 -18.13 12.35
N ASP A 426 -24.62 -18.74 13.36
CA ASP A 426 -25.24 -18.03 14.48
C ASP A 426 -24.23 -17.25 15.32
N GLN A 427 -23.05 -17.83 15.57
CA GLN A 427 -21.98 -17.13 16.28
C GLN A 427 -21.55 -15.85 15.56
N LEU A 428 -21.45 -15.90 14.23
CA LEU A 428 -21.09 -14.74 13.42
C LEU A 428 -22.21 -13.68 13.44
N ALA A 429 -23.46 -14.10 13.33
CA ALA A 429 -24.62 -13.22 13.43
C ALA A 429 -24.75 -12.56 14.81
N ALA A 430 -24.51 -13.31 15.89
CA ALA A 430 -24.50 -12.78 17.24
C ALA A 430 -23.37 -11.75 17.44
N MET A 431 -22.17 -12.02 16.92
CA MET A 431 -21.05 -11.07 16.96
C MET A 431 -21.37 -9.77 16.21
N ALA A 432 -21.94 -9.85 15.00
CA ALA A 432 -22.33 -8.67 14.24
C ALA A 432 -23.40 -7.84 14.97
N ARG A 433 -24.42 -8.49 15.54
CA ARG A 433 -25.45 -7.82 16.35
C ARG A 433 -24.88 -7.13 17.59
N GLN A 434 -23.99 -7.80 18.33
CA GLN A 434 -23.33 -7.22 19.51
C GLN A 434 -22.49 -5.98 19.16
N GLY A 435 -21.89 -5.96 17.97
CA GLY A 435 -21.11 -4.82 17.46
C GLY A 435 -21.93 -3.75 16.76
N ASN A 436 -23.25 -3.91 16.62
CA ASN A 436 -24.11 -3.08 15.76
C ASN A 436 -23.59 -2.95 14.32
N VAL A 437 -23.04 -4.04 13.78
CA VAL A 437 -22.49 -4.09 12.42
C VAL A 437 -23.47 -4.82 11.50
N PRO A 438 -23.84 -4.24 10.34
CA PRO A 438 -24.64 -4.93 9.33
C PRO A 438 -23.92 -6.19 8.83
N LEU A 439 -24.60 -7.34 8.88
CA LEU A 439 -24.12 -8.61 8.33
C LEU A 439 -24.86 -8.94 7.04
N SER A 440 -24.11 -9.24 5.98
CA SER A 440 -24.64 -9.93 4.80
C SER A 440 -24.12 -11.35 4.69
N GLY A 441 -25.01 -12.33 4.83
CA GLY A 441 -24.69 -13.75 4.71
C GLY A 441 -24.96 -14.27 3.31
N LEU A 442 -23.95 -14.92 2.71
CA LEU A 442 -24.01 -15.57 1.40
C LEU A 442 -23.60 -17.03 1.54
N PHE A 443 -24.40 -17.95 1.01
CA PHE A 443 -24.08 -19.38 0.99
C PHE A 443 -24.06 -19.91 -0.45
N LEU A 444 -22.86 -20.23 -0.94
CA LEU A 444 -22.66 -20.66 -2.31
C LEU A 444 -22.98 -22.15 -2.48
N THR A 445 -23.69 -22.46 -3.56
CA THR A 445 -24.10 -23.82 -3.94
C THR A 445 -23.65 -24.14 -5.35
N ALA A 446 -23.19 -25.37 -5.58
CA ALA A 446 -22.88 -25.92 -6.90
C ALA A 446 -22.94 -27.45 -6.79
N ASP A 447 -23.26 -28.14 -7.88
CA ASP A 447 -23.28 -29.60 -7.90
C ASP A 447 -21.90 -30.21 -7.60
N LEU A 448 -21.87 -31.48 -7.20
CA LEU A 448 -20.63 -32.17 -6.85
C LEU A 448 -19.63 -32.23 -8.02
N ALA A 449 -20.12 -32.48 -9.24
CA ALA A 449 -19.27 -32.59 -10.42
C ALA A 449 -18.50 -31.28 -10.68
N THR A 450 -19.20 -30.14 -10.64
CA THR A 450 -18.62 -28.80 -10.77
C THR A 450 -17.60 -28.52 -9.68
N ARG A 451 -17.91 -28.88 -8.43
CA ARG A 451 -16.99 -28.69 -7.30
C ARG A 451 -15.73 -29.55 -7.43
N GLN A 452 -15.85 -30.80 -7.85
CA GLN A 452 -14.72 -31.70 -8.05
C GLN A 452 -13.84 -31.27 -9.22
N ALA A 453 -14.43 -30.84 -10.33
CA ALA A 453 -13.69 -30.28 -11.47
C ALA A 453 -12.87 -29.05 -11.02
N ARG A 454 -13.52 -28.09 -10.36
CA ARG A 454 -12.86 -26.88 -9.84
C ARG A 454 -11.82 -27.13 -8.76
N ILE A 455 -11.81 -28.29 -8.09
CA ILE A 455 -10.76 -28.67 -7.14
C ILE A 455 -9.59 -29.31 -7.88
N GLY A 456 -9.86 -30.13 -8.90
CA GLY A 456 -8.84 -30.77 -9.72
C GLY A 456 -7.94 -29.77 -10.45
N ASP A 457 -8.51 -28.66 -10.91
CA ASP A 457 -7.78 -27.63 -11.68
C ASP A 457 -7.02 -26.61 -10.82
N ARG A 458 -6.96 -26.79 -9.48
CA ARG A 458 -6.32 -25.81 -8.57
C ARG A 458 -4.81 -26.01 -8.48
N HIS A 459 -4.08 -24.90 -8.53
CA HIS A 459 -2.67 -24.82 -8.21
C HIS A 459 -2.39 -23.64 -7.27
N GLY A 460 -1.57 -23.85 -6.24
CA GLY A 460 -1.04 -22.76 -5.38
C GLY A 460 -2.03 -22.09 -4.40
N ASP A 461 -3.17 -22.69 -4.08
CA ASP A 461 -4.14 -22.14 -3.12
C ASP A 461 -3.87 -22.59 -1.67
N ALA A 462 -4.39 -21.84 -0.70
CA ALA A 462 -4.35 -22.17 0.71
C ALA A 462 -5.32 -23.28 1.13
N SER A 463 -6.30 -23.62 0.30
CA SER A 463 -7.28 -24.67 0.62
C SER A 463 -6.71 -26.06 0.37
N ASP A 464 -6.74 -26.95 1.37
CA ASP A 464 -6.26 -28.34 1.23
C ASP A 464 -7.37 -29.33 0.81
N ALA A 465 -8.54 -28.82 0.40
CA ALA A 465 -9.67 -29.63 0.00
C ALA A 465 -9.38 -30.42 -1.29
N THR A 466 -9.67 -31.72 -1.26
CA THR A 466 -9.57 -32.63 -2.42
C THR A 466 -10.95 -33.00 -2.98
N GLN A 467 -10.97 -33.72 -4.10
CA GLN A 467 -12.19 -34.27 -4.68
C GLN A 467 -12.90 -35.24 -3.72
N GLU A 468 -12.14 -35.97 -2.89
CA GLU A 468 -12.68 -36.84 -1.85
C GLU A 468 -13.32 -36.04 -0.71
N VAL A 469 -12.69 -34.93 -0.29
CA VAL A 469 -13.26 -34.01 0.72
C VAL A 469 -14.58 -33.43 0.22
N ALA A 470 -14.67 -33.04 -1.06
CA ALA A 470 -15.90 -32.54 -1.66
C ALA A 470 -17.03 -33.59 -1.66
N ALA A 471 -16.71 -34.86 -1.93
CA ALA A 471 -17.67 -35.96 -1.88
C ALA A 471 -18.13 -36.28 -0.45
N GLN A 472 -17.21 -36.24 0.53
CA GLN A 472 -17.56 -36.40 1.95
C GLN A 472 -18.53 -35.32 2.43
N GLN A 473 -18.36 -34.09 1.95
CA GLN A 473 -19.19 -32.94 2.32
C GLN A 473 -20.66 -33.04 1.84
N GLU A 474 -20.99 -33.91 0.89
CA GLU A 474 -22.40 -34.17 0.51
C GLU A 474 -23.23 -34.77 1.64
N HIS A 475 -22.56 -35.42 2.59
CA HIS A 475 -23.21 -36.07 3.72
C HIS A 475 -23.30 -35.14 4.94
N TYR A 476 -22.89 -33.87 4.82
CA TYR A 476 -22.96 -32.92 5.92
C TYR A 476 -24.41 -32.52 6.15
N ASN A 477 -24.84 -32.58 7.41
CA ASN A 477 -26.08 -31.92 7.81
C ASN A 477 -25.82 -30.41 7.95
N ILE A 478 -26.15 -29.65 6.90
CA ILE A 478 -25.93 -28.20 6.86
C ILE A 478 -26.97 -27.39 7.64
N GLY A 479 -28.03 -28.04 8.15
CA GLY A 479 -29.11 -27.40 8.90
C GLY A 479 -29.84 -26.30 8.11
N HIS A 480 -30.50 -25.39 8.84
CA HIS A 480 -31.12 -24.22 8.23
C HIS A 480 -30.05 -23.15 7.95
N VAL A 481 -29.83 -22.81 6.67
CA VAL A 481 -28.72 -21.94 6.26
C VAL A 481 -28.87 -20.49 6.77
N GLY A 482 -30.10 -19.95 6.80
CA GLY A 482 -30.36 -18.59 7.33
C GLY A 482 -29.70 -17.43 6.56
N TRP A 483 -28.98 -17.72 5.47
CA TRP A 483 -28.27 -16.77 4.59
C TRP A 483 -28.84 -16.83 3.17
N ALA A 484 -28.51 -15.83 2.34
CA ALA A 484 -28.89 -15.87 0.93
C ALA A 484 -28.16 -17.02 0.22
N THR A 485 -28.93 -17.97 -0.30
CA THR A 485 -28.39 -19.08 -1.08
C THR A 485 -28.12 -18.62 -2.50
N ILE A 486 -26.88 -18.76 -2.96
CA ILE A 486 -26.43 -18.30 -4.27
C ILE A 486 -26.00 -19.52 -5.08
N ASP A 487 -26.59 -19.69 -6.26
CA ASP A 487 -26.10 -20.66 -7.24
C ASP A 487 -24.80 -20.14 -7.87
N ALA A 488 -23.73 -20.93 -7.71
CA ALA A 488 -22.38 -20.68 -8.16
C ALA A 488 -21.94 -21.70 -9.24
N SER A 489 -22.88 -22.38 -9.91
CA SER A 489 -22.60 -23.29 -11.03
C SER A 489 -22.09 -22.57 -12.29
N GLY A 490 -22.46 -21.29 -12.47
CA GLY A 490 -22.03 -20.44 -13.58
C GLY A 490 -20.59 -19.92 -13.48
N THR A 491 -20.28 -18.87 -14.26
CA THR A 491 -18.95 -18.22 -14.22
C THR A 491 -18.73 -17.46 -12.91
N GLN A 492 -17.48 -17.05 -12.65
CA GLN A 492 -17.15 -16.26 -11.46
C GLN A 492 -17.86 -14.89 -11.49
N GLU A 493 -17.96 -14.28 -12.66
CA GLU A 493 -18.63 -12.99 -12.87
C GLU A 493 -20.14 -13.10 -12.61
N GLN A 494 -20.78 -14.16 -13.10
CA GLN A 494 -22.20 -14.42 -12.85
C GLN A 494 -22.47 -14.63 -11.35
N THR A 495 -21.59 -15.37 -10.67
CA THR A 495 -21.68 -15.60 -9.23
C THR A 495 -21.51 -14.29 -8.46
N LEU A 496 -20.50 -13.50 -8.81
CA LEU A 496 -20.24 -12.19 -8.22
C LEU A 496 -21.44 -11.25 -8.37
N GLN A 497 -22.04 -11.19 -9.55
CA GLN A 497 -23.21 -10.33 -9.78
C GLN A 497 -24.40 -10.77 -8.91
N ARG A 498 -24.71 -12.07 -8.84
CA ARG A 498 -25.77 -12.60 -7.97
C ARG A 498 -25.51 -12.28 -6.50
N CYS A 499 -24.25 -12.32 -6.06
CA CYS A 499 -23.86 -11.94 -4.70
C CYS A 499 -24.05 -10.45 -4.44
N ARG A 500 -23.67 -9.57 -5.37
CA ARG A 500 -23.92 -8.11 -5.28
C ARG A 500 -25.42 -7.83 -5.16
N ASP A 501 -26.25 -8.45 -6.01
CA ASP A 501 -27.71 -8.29 -5.96
C ASP A 501 -28.31 -8.77 -4.64
N ALA A 502 -27.78 -9.87 -4.08
CA ALA A 502 -28.20 -10.37 -2.78
C ALA A 502 -27.82 -9.40 -1.64
N ILE A 503 -26.59 -8.87 -1.64
CA ILE A 503 -26.14 -7.87 -0.67
C ILE A 503 -27.02 -6.61 -0.75
N THR A 504 -27.27 -6.08 -1.95
CA THR A 504 -28.14 -4.91 -2.13
C THR A 504 -29.55 -5.13 -1.60
N ARG A 505 -30.12 -6.32 -1.80
CA ARG A 505 -31.44 -6.66 -1.23
C ARG A 505 -31.43 -6.72 0.30
N GLN A 506 -30.40 -7.30 0.90
CA GLN A 506 -30.27 -7.38 2.36
C GLN A 506 -30.09 -6.00 3.01
N ILE A 507 -29.36 -5.09 2.34
CA ILE A 507 -29.23 -3.69 2.77
C ILE A 507 -30.61 -3.03 2.84
N ARG A 508 -31.39 -3.10 1.76
CA ARG A 508 -32.73 -2.50 1.68
C ARG A 508 -33.75 -3.08 2.65
N GLN A 509 -33.49 -4.25 3.22
CA GLN A 509 -34.36 -4.89 4.23
C GLN A 509 -33.94 -4.54 5.67
N SER A 510 -32.73 -4.00 5.84
CA SER A 510 -32.16 -3.62 7.13
C SER A 510 -32.31 -2.11 7.42
N ASP A 511 -32.41 -1.30 6.36
CA ASP A 511 -32.85 0.10 6.38
C ASP A 511 -34.38 0.19 6.48
#